data_AF-A0A7C9LBL8-F1
#
_entry.id   AF-A0A7C9LBL8-F1
#
_cell.length_a   1.000
_cell.length_b   1.000
_cell.length_c   1.000
_cell.angle_alpha   90.00
_cell.angle_beta   90.00
_cell.angle_gamma   90.00
#
_symmetry.space_group_name_H-M   'P 1'
#
loop_
_entity.id
_entity.type
_entity.pdbx_description
1 polymer ?
#
loop_
_entity_poly.entity_id
_entity_poly.type
_entity_poly.pdbx_seq_one_letter_code
_entity_poly.pdbx_strand_id
1 'polypeptide(L)' 'MTKVIHVQLMNGRKNYYFGSIPAIYSVLTAEEIGIKQSSLERVGLSKGGVVLNKKACIRAGELIRSKVTK' A
#
# COMPACT_ATOMS: atom_id res chain seq x y z
N MET A 1 -16.89 3.13 -2.71
CA MET A 1 -15.96 2.58 -1.69
C MET A 1 -14.54 2.80 -2.20
N THR A 2 -13.76 3.68 -1.58
CA THR A 2 -12.41 4.03 -2.10
C THR A 2 -11.39 3.15 -1.40
N LYS A 3 -10.77 2.23 -2.16
CA LYS A 3 -9.66 1.42 -1.64
C LYS A 3 -8.43 2.31 -1.45
N VAL A 4 -7.72 2.11 -0.35
CA VAL A 4 -6.44 2.76 -0.05
C VAL A 4 -5.43 1.67 0.26
N ILE A 5 -4.24 1.77 -0.33
CA ILE A 5 -3.10 0.92 -0.04
C ILE A 5 -2.11 1.73 0.78
N HIS A 6 -1.89 1.31 2.01
CA HIS A 6 -0.91 1.89 2.91
C HIS A 6 0.44 1.19 2.72
N VAL A 7 1.50 1.98 2.49
CA VAL A 7 2.89 1.52 2.41
C VAL A 7 3.69 2.27 3.48
N GLN A 8 4.16 1.54 4.49
CA GLN A 8 5.06 2.06 5.51
C GLN A 8 6.49 1.61 5.20
N LEU A 9 7.40 2.55 4.95
CA LEU A 9 8.82 2.26 4.85
C LEU A 9 9.42 2.11 6.24
N MET A 10 10.14 1.01 6.46
CA MET A 10 10.87 0.75 7.70
C MET A 10 12.06 1.71 7.84
N ASN A 11 12.71 2.03 6.71
CA ASN A 11 13.80 2.99 6.69
C ASN A 11 13.24 4.42 6.70
N GLY A 12 13.47 5.17 7.77
CA GLY A 12 13.00 6.55 7.93
C GLY A 12 11.54 6.72 8.36
N ARG A 13 10.81 5.62 8.65
CA ARG A 13 9.43 5.63 9.20
C ARG A 13 8.44 6.51 8.42
N LYS A 14 8.53 6.53 7.08
CA LYS A 14 7.62 7.27 6.19
C LYS A 14 6.40 6.41 5.83
N ASN A 15 5.22 7.03 5.79
CA ASN A 15 3.97 6.38 5.38
C ASN A 15 3.45 7.01 4.10
N TYR A 16 3.04 6.17 3.16
CA TYR A 16 2.43 6.56 1.89
C TYR A 16 1.06 5.88 1.74
N TYR A 17 0.17 6.54 1.00
CA TYR A 17 -1.19 6.08 0.76
C TYR A 17 -1.48 6.17 -0.75
N PHE A 18 -1.79 5.03 -1.36
CA PHE A 18 -1.97 4.90 -2.81
C PHE A 18 -3.36 4.37 -3.15
N GLY A 19 -3.90 4.77 -4.31
CA GLY A 19 -5.17 4.27 -4.81
C GLY A 19 -5.09 2.90 -5.50
N SER A 20 -3.90 2.50 -5.94
CA SER A 20 -3.68 1.26 -6.69
C SER A 20 -2.24 0.75 -6.53
N ILE A 21 -2.00 -0.51 -6.89
CA ILE A 21 -0.63 -1.08 -6.89
C ILE A 21 0.28 -0.36 -7.89
N PRO A 22 -0.14 -0.09 -9.15
CA PRO A 22 0.68 0.67 -10.10
C PRO A 22 1.10 2.06 -9.58
N ALA A 23 0.22 2.75 -8.83
CA ALA A 23 0.53 4.06 -8.25
C ALA A 23 1.65 4.00 -7.19
N ILE A 24 1.89 2.85 -6.56
CA ILE A 24 3.06 2.65 -5.69
C ILE A 24 4.33 2.77 -6.53
N TYR A 25 4.37 2.07 -7.68
CA TYR A 25 5.55 1.97 -8.54
C TYR A 25 5.81 3.21 -9.40
N SER A 26 4.88 4.17 -9.45
CA SER A 26 5.14 5.49 -10.01
C SER A 26 5.84 6.44 -9.02
N VAL A 27 5.92 6.09 -7.73
CA VAL A 27 6.53 6.92 -6.67
C VAL A 27 7.70 6.23 -5.98
N LEU A 28 7.61 4.91 -5.77
CA LEU A 28 8.58 4.10 -5.06
C LEU A 28 9.08 2.97 -5.96
N THR A 29 10.34 2.59 -5.82
CA THR A 29 10.94 1.47 -6.54
C THR A 29 10.71 0.15 -5.82
N ALA A 30 10.80 -0.96 -6.57
CA ALA A 30 10.73 -2.30 -6.01
C ALA A 30 11.84 -2.58 -4.97
N GLU A 31 12.98 -1.91 -5.08
CA GLU A 31 14.12 -2.01 -4.16
C GLU A 31 13.85 -1.27 -2.84
N GLU A 32 13.23 -0.10 -2.90
CA GLU A 32 12.82 0.67 -1.72
C GLU A 32 11.80 -0.06 -0.86
N ILE A 33 10.82 -0.74 -1.48
CA ILE A 33 9.77 -1.48 -0.76
C ILE A 33 10.07 -2.98 -0.60
N GLY A 34 11.12 -3.49 -1.25
CA GLY A 34 11.55 -4.88 -1.16
C GLY A 34 10.61 -5.91 -1.81
N ILE A 35 9.80 -5.51 -2.79
CA ILE A 35 8.90 -6.41 -3.53
C ILE A 35 8.61 -5.90 -4.95
N LYS A 36 8.64 -6.80 -5.94
CA LYS A 36 8.29 -6.49 -7.34
C LYS A 36 6.77 -6.37 -7.53
N GLN A 37 6.35 -5.57 -8.50
CA GLN A 37 4.92 -5.32 -8.77
C GLN A 37 4.13 -6.61 -9.00
N SER A 38 4.63 -7.48 -9.87
CA SER A 38 3.97 -8.76 -10.18
C SER A 38 3.84 -9.68 -8.97
N SER A 39 4.76 -9.61 -8.01
CA SER A 39 4.64 -10.34 -6.75
C SER A 39 3.60 -9.71 -5.84
N LEU A 40 3.58 -8.38 -5.71
CA LEU A 40 2.62 -7.65 -4.87
C LEU A 40 1.17 -7.84 -5.35
N GLU A 41 0.95 -7.90 -6.66
CA GLU A 41 -0.36 -8.19 -7.27
C GLU A 41 -0.91 -9.56 -6.87
N ARG A 42 -0.03 -10.56 -6.71
CA ARG A 42 -0.42 -11.94 -6.33
C ARG A 42 -0.70 -12.12 -4.84
N VAL A 43 -0.26 -11.19 -3.98
CA VAL A 43 -0.49 -11.26 -2.52
C VAL A 43 -1.98 -11.15 -2.19
N GLY A 44 -2.78 -10.52 -3.05
CA GLY A 44 -4.21 -10.38 -2.80
C GLY A 44 -4.51 -9.39 -1.68
N LEU A 45 -3.89 -8.20 -1.70
CA LEU A 45 -4.08 -7.15 -0.69
C LEU A 45 -5.56 -6.82 -0.43
N SER A 46 -6.41 -6.87 -1.46
CA SER A 46 -7.87 -6.62 -1.31
C SER A 46 -8.59 -7.66 -0.45
N LYS A 47 -8.01 -8.87 -0.29
CA LYS A 47 -8.60 -9.99 0.47
C LYS A 47 -8.02 -10.10 1.88
N GLY A 48 -7.41 -9.02 2.39
CA GLY A 48 -6.73 -9.01 3.69
C GLY A 48 -5.27 -9.45 3.65
N GLY A 49 -4.70 -9.70 2.46
CA GLY A 49 -3.27 -9.97 2.31
C GLY A 49 -2.42 -8.80 2.80
N VAL A 50 -1.30 -9.11 3.45
CA VAL A 50 -0.34 -8.14 3.97
C VAL A 50 1.06 -8.54 3.52
N VAL A 51 1.87 -7.56 3.13
CA VAL A 51 3.31 -7.75 2.93
C VAL A 51 4.04 -7.14 4.10
N LEU A 52 4.84 -7.94 4.79
CA LEU A 52 5.78 -7.46 5.79
C LEU A 52 7.16 -8.00 5.44
N ASN A 53 8.10 -7.09 5.19
CA ASN A 53 9.50 -7.44 4.95
C ASN A 53 10.41 -6.43 5.66
N LYS A 54 11.73 -6.58 5.49
CA LYS A 54 12.73 -5.71 6.14
C LYS A 54 12.66 -4.23 5.71
N LYS A 55 12.03 -3.95 4.57
CA LYS A 55 12.01 -2.63 3.93
C LYS A 55 10.66 -1.93 4.09
N ALA A 56 9.55 -2.66 4.06
CA ALA A 56 8.21 -2.08 4.11
C ALA A 56 7.14 -3.01 4.72
N CYS A 57 6.07 -2.38 5.22
CA CYS A 57 4.80 -3.00 5.53
C CYS A 57 3.72 -2.45 4.58
N ILE A 58 3.04 -3.33 3.83
CA ILE A 58 2.04 -2.97 2.82
C ILE A 58 0.72 -3.67 3.13
N ARG A 59 -0.36 -2.89 3.22
CA ARG A 59 -1.72 -3.38 3.50
C ARG A 59 -2.76 -2.54 2.77
N ALA A 60 -3.88 -3.14 2.39
CA ALA A 60 -5.02 -2.39 1.87
C ALA A 60 -6.12 -2.22 2.91
N GLY A 61 -6.85 -1.13 2.81
CA GLY A 61 -8.05 -0.86 3.58
C GLY A 61 -9.01 0.03 2.80
N GLU A 62 -10.09 0.43 3.45
CA GLU A 62 -11.08 1.35 2.88
C GLU A 62 -10.93 2.75 3.48
N LEU A 63 -11.10 3.76 2.63
CA LEU A 63 -11.16 5.14 3.09
C LEU A 63 -12.47 5.38 3.82
N ILE A 64 -12.38 5.54 5.14
CA ILE A 64 -13.50 5.94 5.99
C ILE A 64 -13.68 7.45 5.83
N ARG A 65 -14.87 7.88 5.39
CA ARG A 65 -15.23 9.30 5.24
C ARG A 65 -16.36 9.64 6.21
N SER A 66 -16.37 10.89 6.67
CA SER A 66 -17.52 11.42 7.41
C SER A 66 -18.77 11.38 6.52
N LYS A 67 -19.91 10.98 7.11
CA LYS A 67 -21.23 11.03 6.45
C LYS A 67 -21.85 12.42 6.51
N VAL A 68 -21.22 13.38 7.18
CA VAL A 68 -21.74 14.74 7.31
C VAL A 68 -21.79 15.36 5.92
N THR A 69 -23.01 15.42 5.39
CA THR A 69 -23.35 16.16 4.18
C THR A 69 -23.34 17.63 4.61
N LYS A 70 -22.45 18.43 4.00
CA LYS A 70 -22.50 19.89 4.17
C LYS A 70 -23.78 20.44 3.53
#